data_AF-A0A2M6XSH4-F1
#
_entry.id   AF-A0A2M6XSH4-F1
#
_cell.length_a   1.000
_cell.length_b   1.000
_cell.length_c   1.000
_cell.angle_alpha   90.00
_cell.angle_beta   90.00
_cell.angle_gamma   90.00
#
_symmetry.space_group_name_H-M   'P 1'
#
loop_
_entity.id
_entity.type
_entity.pdbx_description
1 polymer ?
#
loop_
_entity_poly.entity_id
_entity_poly.type
_entity_poly.pdbx_seq_one_letter_code
_entity_poly.pdbx_strand_id
1 'polypeptide(L)'
;MDKNLLLSILIDIFYYQDSQKREVDFIWQEGKKIKEMIQVANDLHNLKTEEREIKALEKAMGQFGLQRGLILTQDSEEEIKVGQKTITVKPVYHWLLEDRIMNYE
;
A
#
# COMPACT_ATOMS: atom_id res chain seq x y z
N MET A 1 10.50 3.70 -30.87
CA MET A 1 10.58 4.24 -29.50
C MET A 1 10.73 3.04 -28.58
N ASP A 2 11.68 3.08 -27.64
CA ASP A 2 11.98 1.95 -26.75
C ASP A 2 10.74 1.62 -25.90
N LYS A 3 10.29 0.36 -25.92
CA LYS A 3 9.14 -0.11 -25.11
C LYS A 3 9.40 0.06 -23.62
N ASN A 4 10.66 -0.06 -23.18
CA ASN A 4 11.04 0.15 -21.78
C ASN A 4 10.89 1.62 -21.38
N LEU A 5 11.17 2.55 -22.30
CA LEU A 5 10.99 3.99 -22.08
C LEU A 5 9.50 4.38 -22.04
N LEU A 6 8.66 3.73 -22.83
CA LEU A 6 7.20 3.89 -22.76
C LEU A 6 6.64 3.35 -21.43
N LEU A 7 7.16 2.22 -20.96
CA LEU A 7 6.74 1.62 -19.69
C LEU A 7 7.11 2.50 -18.49
N SER A 8 8.32 3.09 -18.49
CA SER A 8 8.74 4.03 -17.44
C SER A 8 7.94 5.34 -17.42
N ILE A 9 7.30 5.73 -18.54
CA ILE A 9 6.40 6.90 -18.56
C ILE A 9 5.04 6.57 -17.93
N LEU A 10 4.67 5.29 -17.87
CA LEU A 10 3.38 4.85 -17.37
C LEU A 10 3.43 4.39 -15.91
N ILE A 11 4.55 3.88 -15.41
CA ILE A 11 4.66 3.39 -14.03
C ILE A 11 5.38 4.43 -13.17
N ASP A 12 4.77 4.80 -12.05
CA ASP A 12 5.38 5.63 -11.03
C ASP A 12 5.25 4.97 -9.64
N ILE A 13 6.27 5.12 -8.81
CA ILE A 13 6.28 4.68 -7.42
C ILE A 13 6.78 5.84 -6.56
N PHE A 14 5.95 6.30 -5.65
CA PHE A 14 6.26 7.49 -4.86
C PHE A 14 5.76 7.39 -3.43
N TYR A 15 6.39 8.21 -2.59
CA TYR A 15 6.00 8.46 -1.21
C TYR A 15 4.90 9.52 -1.14
N TYR A 16 3.96 9.37 -0.22
CA TYR A 16 2.86 10.32 -0.03
C TYR A 16 2.78 10.84 1.40
N GLN A 17 2.60 12.16 1.54
CA GLN A 17 2.29 12.80 2.81
C GLN A 17 1.14 13.78 2.62
N ASP A 18 0.12 13.71 3.47
CA ASP A 18 -1.00 14.65 3.44
C ASP A 18 -0.78 15.89 4.31
N SER A 19 -1.75 16.81 4.28
CA SER A 19 -1.70 18.07 5.04
C SER A 19 -1.71 17.88 6.56
N GLN A 20 -2.12 16.71 7.07
CA GLN A 20 -2.10 16.33 8.47
C GLN A 20 -0.85 15.54 8.86
N LYS A 21 0.17 15.47 7.97
CA LYS A 21 1.42 14.73 8.18
C LYS A 21 1.19 13.22 8.34
N ARG A 22 0.13 12.69 7.74
CA ARG A 22 -0.05 11.24 7.59
C ARG A 22 0.68 10.78 6.35
N GLU A 23 1.32 9.63 6.45
CA GLU A 23 2.30 9.15 5.48
C GLU A 23 1.84 7.81 4.89
N VAL A 24 2.17 7.59 3.61
CA VAL A 24 2.11 6.28 2.96
C VAL A 24 3.44 6.06 2.26
N ASP A 25 4.17 5.01 2.66
CA ASP A 25 5.55 4.78 2.19
C ASP A 25 5.65 4.57 0.68
N PHE A 26 4.77 3.73 0.13
CA PHE A 26 4.78 3.42 -1.29
C PHE A 26 3.38 3.49 -1.89
N ILE A 27 3.24 4.29 -2.94
CA ILE A 27 2.08 4.30 -3.82
C ILE A 27 2.54 3.88 -5.21
N TRP A 28 1.93 2.83 -5.75
CA TRP A 28 2.15 2.40 -7.13
C TRP A 28 1.07 2.97 -8.04
N GLN A 29 1.48 3.73 -9.05
CA GLN A 29 0.62 4.33 -10.05
C GLN A 29 0.93 3.78 -11.44
N GLU A 30 -0.14 3.48 -12.20
CA GLU A 30 -0.09 3.16 -13.62
C GLU A 30 -0.92 4.19 -14.41
N GLY A 31 -0.25 5.03 -15.18
CA GLY A 31 -0.84 6.14 -15.90
C GLY A 31 -1.47 7.15 -14.95
N LYS A 32 -2.80 7.15 -14.87
CA LYS A 32 -3.58 8.01 -13.94
C LYS A 32 -4.21 7.25 -12.79
N LYS A 33 -4.02 5.93 -12.73
CA LYS A 33 -4.69 5.05 -11.77
C LYS A 33 -3.70 4.62 -10.69
N ILE A 34 -4.08 4.84 -9.43
CA ILE A 34 -3.37 4.23 -8.31
C ILE A 34 -3.76 2.75 -8.24
N LYS A 35 -2.75 1.87 -8.25
CA LYS A 35 -2.92 0.41 -8.28
C LYS A 35 -2.81 -0.21 -6.89
N GLU A 36 -1.85 0.25 -6.10
CA GLU A 36 -1.57 -0.30 -4.78
C GLU A 36 -1.02 0.78 -3.86
N MET A 37 -1.27 0.61 -2.56
CA MET A 37 -0.72 1.44 -1.49
C MET A 37 -0.17 0.52 -0.41
N ILE A 38 1.08 0.77 -0.03
CA ILE A 38 1.81 -0.04 0.94
C ILE A 38 2.36 0.89 2.01
N GLN A 39 2.01 0.61 3.26
CA GLN A 39 2.63 1.19 4.44
C GLN A 39 3.57 0.15 5.06
N VAL A 40 4.73 0.57 5.55
CA VAL A 40 5.68 -0.30 6.25
C VAL A 40 5.73 0.08 7.72
N ALA A 41 5.44 -0.89 8.59
CA ALA A 41 5.45 -0.69 10.04
C ALA A 41 6.27 -1.78 10.71
N ASN A 42 7.27 -1.41 11.52
CA ASN A 42 8.10 -2.42 12.19
C ASN A 42 7.28 -3.31 13.14
N ASP A 43 6.39 -2.69 13.91
CA ASP A 43 5.56 -3.35 14.91
C ASP A 43 4.20 -2.65 15.00
N LEU A 44 3.11 -3.41 14.90
CA LEU A 44 1.73 -2.93 15.09
C LEU A 44 1.18 -3.22 16.50
N HIS A 45 1.94 -3.85 17.40
CA HIS A 45 1.49 -4.21 18.74
C HIS A 45 1.29 -3.01 19.69
N ASN A 46 1.77 -1.82 19.31
CA ASN A 46 1.44 -0.60 20.03
C ASN A 46 0.14 -0.01 19.46
N LEU A 47 -0.95 -0.09 20.21
CA LEU A 47 -2.29 0.43 19.86
C LEU A 47 -2.26 1.84 19.25
N LYS A 48 -1.40 2.73 19.76
CA LYS A 48 -1.30 4.11 19.26
C LYS A 48 -0.59 4.19 17.90
N THR A 49 0.41 3.34 17.68
CA THR A 49 1.09 3.22 16.38
C THR A 49 0.13 2.57 15.38
N GLU A 50 -0.52 1.48 15.77
CA GLU A 50 -1.51 0.75 14.98
C GLU A 50 -2.61 1.66 14.43
N GLU A 51 -3.29 2.41 15.32
CA GLU A 51 -4.34 3.35 14.94
C GLU A 51 -3.85 4.44 13.98
N ARG A 52 -2.59 4.87 14.11
CA ARG A 52 -2.01 5.91 13.25
C ARG A 52 -1.71 5.38 11.86
N GLU A 53 -1.06 4.23 11.75
CA GLU A 53 -0.72 3.61 10.47
C GLU A 53 -1.98 3.24 9.68
N ILE A 54 -2.94 2.57 10.35
CA ILE A 54 -4.22 2.20 9.73
C ILE A 54 -4.97 3.44 9.23
N LYS A 55 -5.06 4.48 10.06
CA LYS A 55 -5.78 5.71 9.71
C LYS A 55 -5.08 6.49 8.59
N ALA A 56 -3.75 6.50 8.54
CA ALA A 56 -3.00 7.13 7.46
C ALA A 56 -3.34 6.44 6.12
N LEU A 57 -3.20 5.12 6.07
CA LEU A 57 -3.50 4.32 4.89
C LEU A 57 -4.97 4.41 4.48
N GLU A 58 -5.91 4.29 5.43
CA GLU A 58 -7.36 4.34 5.18
C GLU A 58 -7.80 5.69 4.58
N LYS A 59 -7.20 6.80 5.03
CA LYS A 59 -7.47 8.15 4.51
C LYS A 59 -6.91 8.32 3.11
N ALA A 60 -5.68 7.88 2.85
CA ALA A 60 -5.11 7.89 1.50
C ALA A 60 -5.96 7.02 0.55
N MET A 61 -6.30 5.79 0.93
CA MET A 61 -7.19 4.93 0.17
C MET A 61 -8.52 5.63 -0.17
N GLY A 62 -9.10 6.38 0.77
CA GLY A 62 -10.31 7.16 0.54
C GLY A 62 -10.12 8.28 -0.48
N GLN A 63 -9.01 9.00 -0.40
CA GLN A 63 -8.69 10.10 -1.32
C GLN A 63 -8.49 9.61 -2.76
N PHE A 64 -7.89 8.44 -2.93
CA PHE A 64 -7.57 7.88 -4.26
C PHE A 64 -8.55 6.80 -4.74
N GLY A 65 -9.60 6.51 -3.96
CA GLY A 65 -10.67 5.57 -4.33
C GLY A 65 -10.29 4.09 -4.28
N LEU A 66 -9.28 3.72 -3.49
CA LEU A 66 -8.89 2.31 -3.30
C LEU A 66 -9.77 1.64 -2.23
N GLN A 67 -10.13 0.38 -2.51
CA GLN A 67 -10.86 -0.48 -1.57
C GLN A 67 -9.93 -1.39 -0.77
N ARG A 68 -8.68 -1.57 -1.21
CA ARG A 68 -7.68 -2.41 -0.55
C ARG A 68 -6.38 -1.65 -0.33
N GLY A 69 -5.75 -1.88 0.82
CA GLY A 69 -4.42 -1.39 1.17
C GLY A 69 -3.60 -2.48 1.84
N LEU A 70 -2.30 -2.32 1.86
CA LEU A 70 -1.35 -3.28 2.44
C LEU A 70 -0.53 -2.60 3.53
N ILE A 71 -0.39 -3.25 4.68
CA ILE A 71 0.62 -2.92 5.69
C ILE A 71 1.60 -4.09 5.74
N LEU A 72 2.87 -3.80 5.50
CA LEU A 72 3.95 -4.75 5.65
C LEU A 72 4.57 -4.60 7.04
N THR A 73 4.70 -5.73 7.74
CA THR A 73 5.21 -5.79 9.11
C THR A 73 6.39 -6.75 9.26
N GLN A 74 7.01 -6.76 10.44
CA GLN A 74 8.05 -7.73 10.73
C GLN A 74 7.49 -9.16 10.84
N ASP A 75 6.37 -9.34 11.54
CA ASP A 75 5.86 -10.67 11.94
C ASP A 75 4.33 -10.74 12.19
N SER A 76 3.58 -9.66 11.94
CA SER A 76 2.13 -9.60 12.17
C SER A 76 1.33 -9.89 10.90
N GLU A 77 0.28 -10.71 11.02
CA GLU A 77 -0.65 -11.02 9.92
C GLU A 77 -2.10 -10.87 10.36
N GLU A 78 -2.86 -10.03 9.66
CA GLU A 78 -4.25 -9.70 10.00
C GLU A 78 -5.02 -9.16 8.78
N GLU A 79 -6.35 -9.26 8.79
CA GLU A 79 -7.22 -8.51 7.88
C GLU A 79 -8.09 -7.52 8.67
N ILE A 80 -7.89 -6.23 8.42
CA ILE A 80 -8.57 -5.14 9.11
C ILE A 80 -9.64 -4.58 8.19
N LYS A 81 -10.91 -4.63 8.64
CA LYS A 81 -12.06 -4.07 7.90
C LYS A 81 -12.41 -2.70 8.43
N VAL A 82 -12.40 -1.70 7.54
CA VAL A 82 -12.79 -0.31 7.86
C VAL A 82 -13.90 0.13 6.91
N GLY A 83 -15.15 -0.03 7.35
CA GLY A 83 -16.32 0.18 6.51
C GLY A 83 -16.35 -0.80 5.34
N GLN A 84 -16.28 -0.29 4.11
CA GLN A 84 -16.23 -1.11 2.88
C GLN A 84 -14.80 -1.42 2.41
N LYS A 85 -13.78 -0.85 3.07
CA LYS A 85 -12.38 -1.04 2.74
C LYS A 85 -11.77 -2.18 3.54
N THR A 86 -10.69 -2.74 3.01
CA THR A 86 -9.92 -3.80 3.65
C THR A 86 -8.44 -3.45 3.65
N ILE A 87 -7.80 -3.55 4.79
CA ILE A 87 -6.36 -3.43 4.93
C ILE A 87 -5.82 -4.82 5.28
N THR A 88 -4.95 -5.34 4.43
CA THR A 88 -4.23 -6.58 4.70
C THR A 88 -2.94 -6.21 5.42
N VAL A 89 -2.72 -6.81 6.59
CA VAL A 89 -1.46 -6.74 7.33
C VAL A 89 -0.72 -8.04 7.07
N LYS A 90 0.55 -7.97 6.66
CA LYS A 90 1.33 -9.15 6.33
C LYS A 90 2.79 -9.00 6.72
N PRO A 91 3.46 -10.04 7.23
CA PRO A 91 4.90 -10.01 7.40
C PRO A 91 5.60 -9.87 6.05
N VAL A 92 6.66 -9.05 5.98
CA VAL A 92 7.41 -8.81 4.73
C VAL A 92 7.86 -10.13 4.09
N TYR A 93 8.31 -11.11 4.88
CA TYR A 93 8.75 -12.40 4.37
C TYR A 93 7.60 -13.22 3.76
N HIS A 94 6.38 -13.16 4.31
CA HIS A 94 5.22 -13.77 3.68
C HIS A 94 4.92 -13.09 2.35
N TRP A 95 4.90 -11.75 2.32
CA TRP A 95 4.68 -10.97 1.10
C TRP A 95 5.67 -11.28 -0.03
N LEU A 96 6.97 -11.38 0.30
CA LEU A 96 8.04 -11.69 -0.66
C LEU A 96 7.92 -13.10 -1.25
N LEU A 97 7.30 -14.04 -0.53
CA LEU A 97 7.15 -15.43 -0.93
C LEU A 97 5.82 -15.70 -1.64
N GLU A 98 4.92 -14.71 -1.74
CA GLU A 98 3.71 -14.87 -2.54
C GLU A 98 4.06 -14.93 -4.02
N ASP A 99 3.60 -15.98 -4.70
CA ASP A 99 3.65 -16.07 -6.16
C ASP A 99 2.76 -14.97 -6.77
N ARG A 100 3.31 -13.78 -6.93
CA ARG A 100 2.72 -12.70 -7.74
C ARG A 100 3.06 -12.96 -9.21
N ILE A 101 2.61 -14.10 -9.74
CA ILE A 101 2.62 -14.30 -11.19
C ILE A 101 1.62 -13.29 -11.76
N MET A 102 2.15 -12.17 -12.23
CA MET A 102 1.43 -11.26 -13.10
C MET A 102 1.17 -12.04 -14.39
N ASN A 103 -0.04 -12.58 -14.55
CA ASN A 103 -0.52 -13.10 -15.82
C ASN A 103 -0.59 -11.92 -16.80
N TYR A 104 0.52 -11.66 -17.50
CA TYR A 104 0.51 -10.85 -18.71
C TYR A 104 -0.02 -11.75 -19.84
N GLU A 105 -1.34 -11.77 -20.03
CA GLU A 105 -1.97 -12.12 -21.32
C GLU A 105 -1.97 -10.89 -22.25
#